data_AF-A0A920LPW2-F1
#
_entry.id   AF-A0A920LPW2-F1
#
_cell.length_a   1.000
_cell.length_b   1.000
_cell.length_c   1.000
_cell.angle_alpha   90.00
_cell.angle_beta   90.00
_cell.angle_gamma   90.00
#
_symmetry.space_group_name_H-M   'P 1'
#
loop_
_entity.id
_entity.type
_entity.pdbx_description
1 polymer ?
#
loop_
_entity_poly.entity_id
_entity_poly.type
_entity_poly.pdbx_seq_one_letter_code
_entity_poly.pdbx_strand_id
1 'polypeptide(L)'
;MHIAIMETGRINEAIADQFDRYPEMFRTMFERAGATDLELSTIAVVDGELPAHVDDYDGYLVTGSAAGVYDDFDWIAPLMAFLRSGSCRRQAACRRLFRPSGDCPCAWRTYREMA
;
A
#
# COMPACT_ATOMS: atom_id res chain seq x y z
N MET A 1 7.10 13.63 -5.06
CA MET A 1 6.82 12.17 -5.11
C MET A 1 5.32 11.99 -5.00
N HIS A 2 4.74 11.10 -5.80
CA HIS A 2 3.31 10.85 -5.86
C HIS A 2 2.98 9.49 -5.24
N ILE A 3 2.21 9.49 -4.15
CA ILE A 3 1.85 8.29 -3.40
C ILE A 3 0.34 8.06 -3.50
N ALA A 4 -0.05 6.84 -3.83
CA ALA A 4 -1.44 6.39 -3.77
C ALA A 4 -1.77 5.77 -2.40
N ILE A 5 -2.83 6.26 -1.77
CA ILE A 5 -3.44 5.71 -0.57
C ILE A 5 -4.53 4.75 -1.01
N MET A 6 -4.30 3.46 -0.78
CA MET A 6 -5.18 2.36 -1.14
C MET A 6 -6.13 2.11 0.03
N GLU A 7 -7.34 2.65 -0.07
CA GLU A 7 -8.36 2.55 0.98
C GLU A 7 -9.00 1.16 0.94
N THR A 8 -8.64 0.32 1.92
CA THR A 8 -9.14 -1.05 2.09
C THR A 8 -10.21 -1.18 3.16
N GLY A 9 -10.71 -0.06 3.67
CA GLY A 9 -11.80 -0.02 4.65
C GLY A 9 -12.34 1.40 4.81
N ARG A 10 -13.65 1.52 5.02
CA ARG A 10 -14.27 2.79 5.39
C ARG A 10 -14.22 2.95 6.90
N ILE A 11 -14.07 4.20 7.37
CA ILE A 11 -14.26 4.53 8.78
C ILE A 11 -15.71 4.17 9.14
N ASN A 12 -15.89 3.52 10.29
CA ASN A 12 -17.22 3.23 10.80
C ASN A 12 -17.98 4.55 11.01
N GLU A 13 -19.19 4.65 10.46
CA GLU A 13 -20.02 5.86 10.53
C GLU A 13 -20.20 6.37 11.97
N ALA A 14 -20.24 5.47 12.96
CA ALA A 14 -20.39 5.83 14.37
C ALA A 14 -19.22 6.67 14.94
N ILE A 15 -18.07 6.66 14.28
CA ILE A 15 -16.87 7.42 14.68
C ILE A 15 -16.38 8.35 13.57
N ALA A 16 -17.10 8.46 12.45
CA ALA A 16 -16.71 9.30 11.31
C ALA A 16 -16.64 10.79 11.67
N ASP A 17 -17.43 11.23 12.67
CA ASP A 17 -17.40 12.61 13.17
C ASP A 17 -16.20 12.89 14.09
N GLN A 18 -15.51 11.86 14.57
CA GLN A 18 -14.41 11.98 15.54
C GLN A 18 -13.02 11.84 14.91
N PHE A 19 -12.93 11.31 13.69
CA PHE A 19 -11.66 11.05 13.01
C PHE A 19 -11.72 11.56 11.57
N ASP A 20 -10.71 12.33 11.18
CA ASP A 20 -10.51 12.68 9.79
C ASP A 20 -10.38 11.42 8.92
N ARG A 21 -10.80 11.52 7.65
CA ARG A 21 -10.62 10.42 6.70
C ARG A 21 -9.14 10.06 6.61
N TYR A 22 -8.84 8.77 6.42
CA TYR A 22 -7.48 8.25 6.35
C TYR A 22 -6.50 9.09 5.49
N PRO A 23 -6.90 9.64 4.32
CA PRO A 23 -6.01 10.50 3.53
C PRO A 23 -5.51 11.74 4.26
N GLU A 24 -6.37 12.40 5.03
CA GLU A 24 -6.01 13.62 5.78
C GLU A 24 -5.13 13.31 6.99
N MET A 25 -5.35 12.16 7.64
CA MET A 25 -4.48 11.66 8.69
C MET A 25 -3.04 11.43 8.17
N PHE A 26 -2.92 10.80 6.99
CA PHE A 26 -1.61 10.56 6.38
C PHE A 26 -0.95 11.84 5.90
N ARG A 27 -1.71 12.76 5.31
CA ARG A 27 -1.21 14.09 4.94
C ARG A 27 -0.61 14.81 6.15
N THR A 28 -1.36 14.89 7.24
CA THR A 28 -0.89 15.49 8.50
C THR A 28 0.36 14.80 9.04
N MET A 29 0.41 13.47 8.95
CA MET A 29 1.58 12.69 9.39
C MET A 29 2.82 13.02 8.55
N PHE A 30 2.71 13.10 7.22
CA PHE A 30 3.81 13.43 6.33
C PHE A 30 4.28 14.88 6.49
N GLU A 31 3.34 15.81 6.65
CA GLU A 31 3.66 17.23 6.92
C GLU A 31 4.44 17.36 8.24
N ARG A 32 4.03 16.65 9.31
CA ARG A 32 4.77 16.62 10.59
C ARG A 32 6.15 15.98 10.48
N ALA A 33 6.34 15.04 9.55
CA ALA A 33 7.64 14.43 9.26
C ALA A 33 8.55 15.33 8.41
N GLY A 34 8.09 16.51 8.00
CA GLY A 34 8.85 17.46 7.17
C GLY A 34 8.87 17.12 5.69
N ALA A 35 7.98 16.24 5.22
CA ALA A 35 7.90 15.87 3.82
C ALA A 35 6.91 16.79 3.08
N THR A 36 7.42 17.88 2.51
CA THR A 36 6.60 18.94 1.87
C THR A 36 6.30 18.68 0.39
N ASP A 37 7.05 17.79 -0.28
CA ASP A 37 6.96 17.56 -1.73
C ASP A 37 6.23 16.25 -2.06
N LEU A 38 5.23 15.90 -1.26
CA LEU A 38 4.40 14.71 -1.41
C LEU A 38 3.03 15.07 -1.99
N GLU A 39 2.73 14.51 -3.14
CA GLU A 39 1.37 14.48 -3.69
C GLU A 39 0.71 13.16 -3.25
N LEU A 40 -0.51 13.25 -2.72
CA LEU A 40 -1.27 12.10 -2.24
C LEU A 40 -2.55 11.96 -3.07
N SER A 41 -2.80 10.77 -3.61
CA SER A 41 -4.07 10.41 -4.23
C SER A 41 -4.71 9.26 -3.48
N THR A 42 -6.04 9.17 -3.50
CA THR A 42 -6.78 8.10 -2.83
C THR A 42 -7.44 7.21 -3.87
N ILE A 43 -7.34 5.89 -3.68
CA ILE A 43 -7.93 4.87 -4.53
C ILE A 43 -8.82 3.99 -3.65
N ALA A 44 -10.09 3.89 -4.00
CA ALA A 44 -11.08 3.14 -3.23
C ALA A 44 -11.02 1.65 -3.57
N VAL A 45 -10.05 0.95 -3.00
CA VAL A 45 -9.86 -0.49 -3.26
C VAL A 45 -11.04 -1.31 -2.79
N VAL A 46 -11.69 -0.91 -1.69
CA VAL A 46 -12.94 -1.53 -1.24
C VAL A 46 -14.06 -1.52 -2.28
N ASP A 47 -14.04 -0.57 -3.20
CA ASP A 47 -14.99 -0.45 -4.30
C ASP A 47 -14.50 -1.13 -5.58
N GLY A 48 -13.40 -1.89 -5.49
CA GLY A 48 -12.79 -2.61 -6.60
C GLY A 48 -11.84 -1.77 -7.45
N GLU A 49 -11.53 -0.54 -7.05
CA GLU A 49 -10.60 0.31 -7.78
C GLU A 49 -9.14 -0.08 -7.52
N LEU A 50 -8.36 -0.17 -8.60
CA LEU A 50 -6.92 -0.39 -8.53
C LEU A 50 -6.22 0.47 -9.59
N PRO A 51 -4.95 0.86 -9.36
CA PRO A 51 -4.12 1.42 -10.42
C PRO A 51 -4.04 0.49 -11.62
N ALA A 52 -3.96 1.06 -12.82
CA ALA A 52 -3.80 0.27 -14.05
C ALA A 52 -2.41 -0.38 -14.11
N HIS A 53 -1.40 0.31 -13.59
CA HIS A 53 -0.03 -0.16 -13.52
C HIS A 53 0.61 0.18 -12.17
N VAL A 54 1.61 -0.62 -11.79
CA VAL A 54 2.38 -0.40 -10.54
C VAL A 54 3.31 0.81 -10.59
N ASP A 55 3.54 1.35 -11.78
CA ASP A 55 4.40 2.51 -12.00
C ASP A 55 3.57 3.80 -12.15
N ASP A 56 2.24 3.72 -11.97
CA ASP A 56 1.36 4.90 -11.99
C ASP A 56 1.65 5.83 -10.81
N TYR A 57 2.27 5.31 -9.74
CA TYR A 57 2.64 6.05 -8.53
C TYR A 57 4.05 5.65 -8.06
N ASP A 58 4.75 6.59 -7.42
CA ASP A 58 6.08 6.34 -6.84
C ASP A 58 5.98 5.37 -5.64
N GLY A 59 4.86 5.40 -4.92
CA GLY A 59 4.61 4.60 -3.74
C GLY A 59 3.13 4.29 -3.53
N TYR A 60 2.87 3.22 -2.76
CA TYR A 60 1.54 2.82 -2.34
C TYR A 60 1.48 2.68 -0.83
N LEU A 61 0.43 3.22 -0.23
CA LEU A 61 0.13 3.14 1.18
C LEU A 61 -1.21 2.43 1.36
N VAL A 62 -1.19 1.20 1.88
CA VAL A 62 -2.40 0.41 2.10
C VAL A 62 -2.94 0.72 3.50
N THR A 63 -4.20 1.11 3.60
CA THR A 63 -4.82 1.40 4.90
C THR A 63 -5.09 0.12 5.70
N GLY A 64 -5.44 0.26 6.98
CA GLY A 64 -6.02 -0.86 7.72
C GLY A 64 -7.36 -1.27 7.11
N SER A 65 -7.75 -2.53 7.32
CA SER A 65 -9.08 -3.04 6.97
C SER A 65 -9.65 -3.85 8.13
N ALA A 66 -10.98 -3.84 8.26
CA ALA A 66 -11.69 -4.79 9.09
C ALA A 66 -11.80 -6.17 8.41
N ALA A 67 -11.62 -6.23 7.08
CA ALA A 67 -11.61 -7.47 6.34
C ALA A 67 -10.30 -8.23 6.56
N GLY A 68 -10.41 -9.53 6.83
CA GLY A 68 -9.31 -10.46 6.86
C GLY A 68 -8.89 -10.88 5.45
N VAL A 69 -7.62 -11.28 5.29
CA VAL A 69 -7.06 -11.75 4.00
C VAL A 69 -7.72 -13.04 3.45
N TYR A 70 -8.52 -13.71 4.28
CA TYR A 70 -9.25 -14.92 3.93
C TYR A 70 -10.75 -14.68 3.73
N ASP A 71 -11.21 -13.44 3.87
CA ASP A 71 -12.60 -13.10 3.61
C ASP A 71 -12.87 -13.10 2.10
N ASP A 72 -14.10 -13.43 1.72
CA ASP A 72 -14.51 -13.60 0.33
C ASP A 72 -14.93 -12.28 -0.35
N PHE A 73 -14.24 -11.17 -0.07
CA PHE A 73 -14.51 -9.91 -0.76
C PHE A 73 -13.83 -9.86 -2.14
N ASP A 74 -14.57 -9.44 -3.16
CA ASP A 74 -14.13 -9.43 -4.56
C ASP A 74 -12.87 -8.57 -4.81
N TRP A 75 -12.58 -7.59 -3.95
CA TRP A 75 -11.42 -6.71 -4.06
C TRP A 75 -10.12 -7.29 -3.45
N ILE A 76 -10.22 -8.30 -2.57
CA ILE A 76 -9.07 -8.84 -1.82
C ILE A 76 -8.10 -9.58 -2.76
N ALA A 77 -8.61 -10.49 -3.59
CA ALA A 77 -7.76 -11.25 -4.51
C ALA A 77 -7.07 -10.36 -5.57
N PRO A 78 -7.76 -9.39 -6.20
CA PRO A 78 -7.12 -8.41 -7.09
C PRO A 78 -6.03 -7.58 -6.39
N LEU A 79 -6.30 -7.07 -5.19
CA LEU A 79 -5.32 -6.31 -4.42
C LEU A 79 -4.05 -7.13 -4.13
N MET A 80 -4.21 -8.37 -3.67
CA MET A 80 -3.07 -9.26 -3.42
C MET A 80 -2.25 -9.51 -4.69
N ALA A 81 -2.91 -9.72 -5.83
CA ALA A 81 -2.23 -9.90 -7.11
C ALA A 81 -1.44 -8.64 -7.51
N PHE A 82 -2.05 -7.46 -7.36
CA PHE A 82 -1.41 -6.17 -7.60
C PHE A 82 -0.15 -5.98 -6.74
N LEU A 83 -0.26 -6.15 -5.42
CA LEU A 83 0.88 -5.99 -4.49
C LEU A 83 2.03 -6.95 -4.79
N ARG A 84 1.73 -8.20 -5.15
CA ARG A 84 2.75 -9.21 -5.53
C ARG A 84 3.50 -8.80 -6.80
N SER A 85 2.80 -8.25 -7.78
CA SER A 85 3.41 -7.80 -9.04
C SER A 85 4.44 -6.69 -8.80
N GLY A 86 4.14 -5.76 -7.89
CA GLY A 86 5.04 -4.66 -7.52
C GLY A 86 6.25 -5.08 -6.71
N SER A 87 6.07 -5.99 -5.76
CA SER A 87 7.17 -6.50 -4.93
C SER A 87 8.23 -7.22 -5.78
N CYS A 88 7.81 -8.09 -6.71
CA CYS A 88 8.72 -8.81 -7.59
C CYS A 88 9.53 -7.86 -8.52
N ARG A 89 8.86 -6.83 -9.07
CA ARG A 89 9.50 -5.87 -9.99
C ARG A 89 10.47 -4.92 -9.27
N ARG A 90 10.09 -4.39 -8.11
CA ARG A 90 10.99 -3.54 -7.31
C ARG A 90 12.17 -4.32 -6.72
N GLN A 91 12.02 -5.60 -6.40
CA GLN A 91 13.15 -6.45 -6.03
C GLN A 91 14.16 -6.62 -7.18
N ALA A 92 13.70 -6.79 -8.42
CA ALA A 92 14.58 -6.85 -9.59
C ALA A 92 15.32 -5.53 -9.86
N ALA A 93 14.66 -4.38 -9.65
CA ALA A 93 15.29 -3.06 -9.73
C ALA A 93 16.27 -2.80 -8.57
N CYS A 94 15.91 -3.17 -7.34
CA CYS A 94 16.76 -3.09 -6.15
C CYS A 94 18.06 -3.92 -6.33
N ARG A 95 17.95 -5.11 -6.94
CA ARG A 95 19.08 -5.98 -7.28
C ARG A 95 20.07 -5.39 -8.30
N ARG A 96 19.65 -4.39 -9.09
CA ARG A 96 20.52 -3.66 -10.04
C ARG A 96 21.22 -2.45 -9.41
N LEU A 97 20.63 -1.86 -8.37
CA LEU A 97 21.13 -0.62 -7.76
C LEU A 97 22.04 -0.87 -6.54
N PHE A 98 21.97 -2.04 -5.90
CA PHE A 98 22.85 -2.41 -4.79
C PHE A 98 23.88 -3.49 -5.18
N ARG A 99 25.17 -3.19 -4.98
CA ARG A 99 26.33 -4.10 -5.14
C ARG A 99 26.17 -5.32 -4.20
N PRO A 100 26.71 -6.52 -4.51
CA PRO A 100 26.50 -7.72 -3.72
C PRO A 100 27.50 -7.71 -2.55
N SER A 101 27.19 -6.97 -1.49
CA SER A 101 27.64 -7.35 -0.16
C SER A 101 26.46 -8.09 0.45
N GLY A 102 26.64 -9.40 0.66
CA GLY A 102 25.62 -10.36 1.06
C GLY A 102 24.71 -9.84 2.18
N ASP A 103 23.47 -10.32 2.11
CA ASP A 103 22.35 -10.04 3.00
C ASP A 103 21.52 -8.80 2.65
N CYS A 104 20.69 -8.93 1.61
CA CYS A 104 19.48 -8.11 1.46
C CYS A 104 18.52 -8.53 2.58
N PRO A 105 18.12 -7.66 3.52
CA PRO A 105 17.06 -7.96 4.49
C PRO A 105 15.68 -8.02 3.82
N CYS A 106 15.64 -7.74 2.52
CA CYS A 106 14.48 -7.53 1.66
C CYS A 106 13.87 -8.84 1.12
N ALA A 107 14.36 -10.00 1.57
CA ALA A 107 13.70 -11.27 1.33
C ALA A 107 12.36 -11.26 2.09
N TRP A 108 11.34 -10.68 1.44
CA TRP A 108 9.95 -10.99 1.72
C TRP A 108 9.76 -12.46 1.40
N ARG A 109 10.19 -13.31 2.33
CA ARG A 109 9.88 -14.72 2.39
C ARG A 109 8.36 -14.76 2.46
N THR A 110 7.73 -15.05 1.33
CA THR A 110 6.28 -15.25 1.30
C THR A 110 5.94 -16.26 2.39
N TYR A 111 4.94 -15.95 3.21
CA TYR A 111 4.50 -16.69 4.41
C TYR A 111 4.25 -18.21 4.20
N ARG A 112 4.36 -18.70 2.97
CA ARG A 112 4.20 -20.10 2.56
C ARG A 112 5.48 -20.96 2.75
N GLU A 113 6.63 -20.38 3.06
CA GLU A 113 7.90 -21.13 3.27
C GLU A 113 8.28 -21.31 4.77
N MET A 114 7.38 -20.99 5.70
CA MET A 114 7.57 -21.16 7.15
C MET A 114 6.60 -22.18 7.79
N ALA A 115 5.92 -22.99 6.98
CA ALA A 115 5.08 -24.11 7.43
C ALA A 115 5.72 -25.44 7.03
#